data_AF-K1QQG8-F1
#
_entry.id   AF-K1QQG8-F1
#
_cell.length_a   1.000
_cell.length_b   1.000
_cell.length_c   1.000
_cell.angle_alpha   90.00
_cell.angle_beta   90.00
_cell.angle_gamma   90.00
#
_symmetry.space_group_name_H-M   'P 1'
#
loop_
_entity.id
_entity.type
_entity.pdbx_description
1 polymer ?
#
loop_
_entity_poly.entity_id
_entity_poly.type
_entity_poly.pdbx_seq_one_letter_code
_entity_poly.pdbx_strand_id
1 'polypeptide(L)'
;MPKSEKRHRGYKFLSDLCLGAWDLVTASRQKIGMVLTFMTLTLSAATVIGMAFDRDLNPLQRYNQESCALQASFGLISVGSGIQFLLFFFLLYQFFKARHNKHRVDEYHLNVSANALSTMALVSGMTLYVTMLTSSMDFWYYFLGWDSVAFAILNTLIWFVTQYYHRHAERYSTHRRLREESTSEDDSS
;
A
#
# COMPACT_ATOMS: atom_id res chain seq x y z
N MET A 1 11.99 -42.09 -27.72
CA MET A 1 12.00 -40.73 -27.13
C MET A 1 11.44 -40.80 -25.72
N PRO A 2 12.28 -40.59 -24.68
CA PRO A 2 11.88 -40.86 -23.30
C PRO A 2 10.91 -39.79 -22.77
N LYS A 3 9.87 -40.24 -22.07
CA LYS A 3 8.79 -39.41 -21.48
C LYS A 3 9.30 -38.39 -20.43
N SER A 4 10.50 -38.57 -19.89
CA SER A 4 11.11 -37.65 -18.90
C SER A 4 11.52 -36.31 -19.50
N GLU A 5 12.00 -36.30 -20.75
CA GLU A 5 12.53 -35.11 -21.41
C GLU A 5 11.43 -34.11 -21.83
N LYS A 6 10.23 -34.61 -22.15
CA LYS A 6 9.04 -33.78 -22.39
C LYS A 6 8.51 -33.15 -21.09
N ARG A 7 8.65 -33.82 -19.95
CA ARG A 7 8.26 -33.27 -18.64
C ARG A 7 9.15 -32.08 -18.28
N HIS A 8 10.47 -32.22 -18.33
CA HIS A 8 11.39 -31.13 -17.99
C HIS A 8 11.20 -29.86 -18.82
N ARG A 9 10.86 -29.98 -20.11
CA ARG A 9 10.59 -28.83 -20.99
C ARG A 9 9.32 -28.06 -20.63
N GLY A 10 8.21 -28.75 -20.35
CA GLY A 10 6.97 -28.08 -19.92
C GLY A 10 7.12 -27.38 -18.56
N TYR A 11 7.95 -27.96 -17.71
CA TYR A 11 8.25 -27.49 -16.36
C TYR A 11 9.13 -26.23 -16.31
N LYS A 12 10.05 -26.05 -17.26
CA LYS A 12 10.85 -24.83 -17.43
C LYS A 12 10.01 -23.68 -18.00
N PHE A 13 9.16 -24.00 -18.97
CA PHE A 13 8.23 -23.03 -19.58
C PHE A 13 7.27 -22.43 -18.54
N LEU A 14 6.67 -23.23 -17.66
CA LEU A 14 5.79 -22.73 -16.58
C LEU A 14 6.53 -21.86 -15.55
N SER A 15 7.77 -22.20 -15.23
CA SER A 15 8.63 -21.41 -14.34
C SER A 15 8.89 -20.02 -14.91
N ASP A 16 9.31 -19.96 -16.17
CA ASP A 16 9.65 -18.70 -16.84
C ASP A 16 8.40 -17.84 -17.08
N LEU A 17 7.25 -18.47 -17.33
CA LEU A 17 5.96 -17.78 -17.42
C LEU A 17 5.53 -17.15 -16.08
N CYS A 18 5.72 -17.87 -14.97
CA CYS A 18 5.42 -17.36 -13.62
C CYS A 18 6.35 -16.21 -13.21
N LEU A 19 7.66 -16.31 -13.52
CA LEU A 19 8.63 -15.24 -13.28
C LEU A 19 8.32 -13.99 -14.12
N GLY A 20 7.99 -14.16 -15.40
CA GLY A 20 7.59 -13.05 -16.27
C GLY A 20 6.27 -12.41 -15.85
N ALA A 21 5.28 -13.20 -15.42
CA ALA A 21 4.03 -12.68 -14.87
C ALA A 21 4.25 -11.92 -13.55
N TRP A 22 5.21 -12.38 -12.73
CA TRP A 22 5.56 -11.72 -11.48
C TRP A 22 6.24 -10.35 -11.68
N ASP A 23 7.18 -10.26 -12.63
CA ASP A 23 7.82 -8.99 -13.00
C ASP A 23 6.81 -7.97 -13.55
N LEU A 24 5.78 -8.45 -14.25
CA LEU A 24 4.67 -7.63 -14.71
C LEU A 24 3.81 -7.14 -13.53
N VAL A 25 3.46 -8.03 -12.60
CA VAL A 25 2.66 -7.72 -11.40
C VAL A 25 3.36 -6.70 -10.50
N THR A 26 4.67 -6.86 -10.26
CA THR A 26 5.46 -5.90 -9.47
C THR A 26 5.58 -4.55 -10.16
N ALA A 27 5.78 -4.53 -11.48
CA ALA A 27 5.78 -3.29 -12.27
C ALA A 27 4.43 -2.57 -12.22
N SER A 28 3.31 -3.30 -12.35
CA SER A 28 1.97 -2.73 -12.26
C SER A 28 1.66 -2.26 -10.85
N ARG A 29 2.11 -2.99 -9.82
CA ARG A 29 1.89 -2.65 -8.42
C ARG A 29 2.50 -1.30 -8.06
N GLN A 30 3.76 -1.03 -8.44
CA GLN A 30 4.37 0.26 -8.13
C GLN A 30 3.63 1.43 -8.79
N LYS A 31 3.17 1.26 -10.03
CA LYS A 31 2.37 2.27 -10.74
C LYS A 31 1.01 2.50 -10.08
N ILE A 32 0.27 1.42 -9.80
CA ILE A 32 -1.03 1.46 -9.14
C ILE A 32 -0.87 2.07 -7.73
N GLY A 33 0.15 1.64 -7.00
CA GLY A 33 0.47 2.15 -5.67
C GLY A 33 0.77 3.63 -5.66
N MET A 34 1.56 4.14 -6.62
CA MET A 34 1.79 5.59 -6.77
C MET A 34 0.49 6.35 -7.04
N VAL A 35 -0.36 5.86 -7.93
CA VAL A 35 -1.65 6.51 -8.25
C VAL A 35 -2.57 6.54 -7.04
N LEU A 36 -2.70 5.43 -6.31
CA LEU A 36 -3.55 5.35 -5.12
C LEU A 36 -3.01 6.22 -3.99
N THR A 37 -1.69 6.24 -3.79
CA THR A 37 -1.01 7.11 -2.83
C THR A 37 -1.28 8.58 -3.16
N PHE A 38 -1.18 8.95 -4.44
CA PHE A 38 -1.47 10.31 -4.90
C PHE A 38 -2.93 10.70 -4.64
N MET A 39 -3.90 9.85 -5.03
CA MET A 39 -5.32 10.11 -4.77
C MET A 39 -5.60 10.24 -3.28
N THR A 40 -5.06 9.33 -2.47
CA THR A 40 -5.18 9.37 -1.01
C THR A 40 -4.65 10.69 -0.46
N LEU A 41 -3.43 11.08 -0.87
CA LEU A 41 -2.78 12.32 -0.46
C LEU A 41 -3.58 13.56 -0.86
N THR A 42 -4.08 13.62 -2.11
CA THR A 42 -4.84 14.77 -2.60
C THR A 42 -6.13 14.94 -1.80
N LEU A 43 -6.87 13.85 -1.60
CA LEU A 43 -8.14 13.87 -0.87
C LEU A 43 -7.93 14.16 0.62
N SER A 44 -6.92 13.55 1.25
CA SER A 44 -6.63 13.78 2.67
C SER A 44 -6.10 15.19 2.91
N ALA A 45 -5.26 15.73 2.02
CA ALA A 45 -4.79 17.12 2.09
C ALA A 45 -5.94 18.11 1.87
N ALA A 46 -6.82 17.86 0.89
CA ALA A 46 -8.01 18.67 0.67
C ALA A 46 -8.93 18.66 1.90
N THR A 47 -9.02 17.53 2.60
CA THR A 47 -9.77 17.39 3.85
C THR A 47 -9.16 18.25 4.96
N VAL A 48 -7.84 18.16 5.17
CA VAL A 48 -7.12 18.98 6.16
C VAL A 48 -7.27 20.47 5.86
N ILE A 49 -7.13 20.87 4.59
CA ILE A 49 -7.27 22.25 4.14
C ILE A 49 -8.72 22.73 4.33
N GLY A 50 -9.71 21.93 3.95
CA GLY A 50 -11.12 22.24 4.15
C GLY A 50 -11.45 22.44 5.63
N MET A 51 -10.97 21.54 6.50
CA MET A 51 -11.10 21.69 7.95
C MET A 51 -10.42 22.96 8.47
N ALA A 52 -9.26 23.34 7.93
CA ALA A 52 -8.52 24.52 8.36
C ALA A 52 -9.17 25.86 7.94
N PHE A 53 -9.78 25.93 6.74
CA PHE A 53 -10.45 27.14 6.26
C PHE A 53 -11.84 27.34 6.89
N ASP A 54 -12.60 26.26 7.02
CA ASP A 54 -13.98 26.31 7.53
C ASP A 54 -14.02 26.50 9.05
N ARG A 55 -12.90 26.19 9.72
CA ARG A 55 -12.67 26.41 11.14
C ARG A 55 -11.61 27.50 11.29
N ASP A 56 -11.97 28.74 10.96
CA ASP A 56 -11.22 29.93 11.37
C ASP A 56 -10.74 29.70 12.82
N LEU A 57 -9.42 29.61 13.04
CA LEU A 57 -8.78 29.05 14.25
C LEU A 57 -9.12 29.80 15.57
N ASN A 58 -10.03 30.77 15.53
CA ASN A 58 -10.65 31.44 16.66
C ASN A 58 -12.00 30.78 17.00
N PRO A 59 -12.01 29.53 17.53
CA PRO A 59 -12.21 29.37 18.98
C PRO A 59 -11.58 28.07 19.55
N LEU A 60 -10.34 27.72 19.18
CA LEU A 60 -9.58 26.61 19.82
C LEU A 60 -9.30 26.82 21.33
N GLN A 61 -9.74 27.93 21.92
CA GLN A 61 -9.61 28.26 23.33
C GLN A 61 -10.79 27.87 24.23
N ARG A 62 -11.91 27.34 23.69
CA ARG A 62 -12.98 26.80 24.54
C ARG A 62 -12.68 25.34 24.89
N TYR A 63 -12.27 25.12 26.14
CA TYR A 63 -12.12 23.81 26.81
C TYR A 63 -13.44 23.04 26.84
N ASN A 64 -13.89 22.54 25.69
CA ASN A 64 -15.02 21.62 25.56
C ASN A 64 -14.53 20.30 24.95
N GLN A 65 -15.16 19.18 25.31
CA GLN A 65 -14.74 17.85 24.84
C GLN A 65 -14.73 17.74 23.31
N GLU A 66 -15.69 18.41 22.65
CA GLU A 66 -15.79 18.49 21.19
C GLU A 66 -14.59 19.18 20.54
N SER A 67 -14.08 20.26 21.13
CA SER A 67 -12.90 20.98 20.64
C SER A 67 -11.65 20.10 20.69
N CYS A 68 -11.49 19.32 21.77
CA CYS A 68 -10.39 18.39 21.93
C CYS A 68 -10.45 17.27 20.89
N ALA A 69 -11.63 16.68 20.69
CA ALA A 69 -11.84 15.65 19.67
C ALA A 69 -11.57 16.17 18.25
N LEU A 70 -11.99 17.40 17.95
CA LEU A 70 -11.74 18.04 16.66
C LEU A 70 -10.24 18.26 16.43
N GLN A 71 -9.52 18.78 17.43
CA GLN A 71 -8.08 19.02 17.33
C GLN A 71 -7.30 17.71 17.18
N ALA A 72 -7.70 16.68 17.93
CA ALA A 72 -7.12 15.33 17.81
C ALA A 72 -7.38 14.73 16.42
N SER A 73 -8.59 14.86 15.91
CA SER A 73 -8.97 14.42 14.57
C SER A 73 -8.14 15.13 13.49
N PHE A 74 -8.08 16.47 13.54
CA PHE A 74 -7.27 17.28 12.63
C PHE A 74 -5.79 16.85 12.66
N GLY A 75 -5.24 16.64 13.86
CA GLY A 75 -3.88 16.16 14.05
C GLY A 75 -3.65 14.78 13.42
N LEU A 76 -4.54 13.82 13.64
CA LEU A 76 -4.43 12.47 13.10
C LEU A 76 -4.55 12.45 11.57
N ILE A 77 -5.49 13.19 11.00
CA ILE A 77 -5.65 13.29 9.53
C ILE A 77 -4.41 13.97 8.91
N SER A 78 -3.88 15.00 9.57
CA SER A 78 -2.65 15.68 9.14
C SER A 78 -1.43 14.75 9.17
N VAL A 79 -1.28 13.96 10.24
CA VAL A 79 -0.20 12.95 10.34
C VAL A 79 -0.37 11.89 9.25
N GLY A 80 -1.58 11.36 9.05
CA GLY A 80 -1.87 10.39 8.00
C GLY A 80 -1.52 10.90 6.60
N SER A 81 -1.88 12.16 6.32
CA SER A 81 -1.54 12.88 5.08
C SER A 81 -0.04 13.10 4.91
N GLY A 82 0.66 13.48 5.99
CA GLY A 82 2.11 13.66 5.98
C GLY A 82 2.86 12.35 5.69
N ILE A 83 2.39 11.22 6.22
CA ILE A 83 2.94 9.90 5.90
C ILE A 83 2.70 9.56 4.42
N GLN A 84 1.51 9.81 3.86
CA GLN A 84 1.24 9.60 2.42
C GLN A 84 2.13 10.47 1.54
N PHE A 85 2.39 11.72 1.96
CA PHE A 85 3.29 12.62 1.26
C PHE A 85 4.70 12.01 1.19
N LEU A 86 5.28 11.60 2.32
CA LEU A 86 6.59 10.96 2.36
C LEU A 86 6.63 9.66 1.54
N LEU A 87 5.59 8.84 1.63
CA LEU A 87 5.45 7.61 0.86
C LEU A 87 5.41 7.88 -0.65
N PHE A 88 4.70 8.92 -1.08
CA PHE A 88 4.62 9.30 -2.48
C PHE A 88 5.99 9.63 -3.05
N PHE A 89 6.77 10.48 -2.37
CA PHE A 89 8.14 10.82 -2.80
C PHE A 89 9.05 9.59 -2.79
N PHE A 90 8.89 8.71 -1.81
CA PHE A 90 9.67 7.48 -1.73
C PHE A 90 9.37 6.53 -2.90
N LEU A 91 8.09 6.31 -3.23
CA LEU A 91 7.68 5.49 -4.38
C LEU A 91 8.11 6.13 -5.70
N LEU A 92 8.02 7.45 -5.82
CA LEU A 92 8.47 8.21 -6.97
C LEU A 92 9.99 8.08 -7.17
N TYR A 93 10.76 8.19 -6.08
CA TYR A 93 12.20 7.97 -6.08
C TYR A 93 12.55 6.54 -6.51
N GLN A 94 11.88 5.52 -5.98
CA GLN A 94 12.07 4.14 -6.41
C GLN A 94 11.74 3.96 -7.89
N PHE A 95 10.68 4.57 -8.39
CA PHE A 95 10.29 4.50 -9.79
C PHE A 95 11.37 5.07 -10.71
N PHE A 96 11.92 6.25 -10.39
CA PHE A 96 13.01 6.85 -11.16
C PHE A 96 14.30 6.01 -11.06
N LYS A 97 14.65 5.53 -9.87
CA LYS A 97 15.83 4.67 -9.67
C LYS A 97 15.72 3.36 -10.45
N ALA A 98 14.55 2.73 -10.46
CA ALA A 98 14.24 1.52 -11.23
C ALA A 98 14.27 1.73 -12.74
N ARG A 99 14.06 2.97 -13.22
CA ARG A 99 14.19 3.33 -14.64
C ARG A 99 15.65 3.49 -15.04
N HIS A 100 16.49 4.01 -14.13
CA HIS A 100 17.91 4.24 -14.38
C HIS A 100 18.76 2.98 -14.19
N ASN A 101 18.46 2.18 -13.17
CA ASN A 101 19.17 0.93 -12.87
C ASN A 101 18.29 -0.26 -13.26
N LYS A 102 18.85 -1.21 -14.03
CA LYS A 102 18.17 -2.49 -14.38
C LYS A 102 17.82 -3.32 -13.14
N HIS A 103 18.41 -3.04 -11.99
CA HIS A 103 18.11 -3.72 -10.73
C HIS A 103 17.02 -2.97 -9.97
N ARG A 104 15.82 -3.56 -9.89
CA ARG A 104 14.76 -3.10 -8.99
C ARG A 104 15.05 -3.60 -7.59
N VAL A 105 15.12 -2.68 -6.63
CA VAL A 105 15.10 -3.00 -5.20
C VAL A 105 13.72 -2.57 -4.71
N ASP A 106 12.88 -3.54 -4.35
CA ASP A 106 11.52 -3.29 -3.89
C ASP A 106 11.50 -3.32 -2.35
N GLU A 107 11.50 -2.15 -1.72
CA GLU A 107 11.49 -2.00 -0.26
C GLU A 107 10.08 -2.17 0.31
N TYR A 108 9.58 -3.41 0.21
CA TYR A 108 8.18 -3.70 0.48
C TYR A 108 7.77 -3.51 1.94
N HIS A 109 8.66 -3.86 2.89
CA HIS A 109 8.34 -3.81 4.31
C HIS A 109 8.00 -2.37 4.72
N LEU A 110 8.77 -1.43 4.19
CA LEU A 110 8.58 0.00 4.42
C LEU A 110 7.29 0.49 3.75
N ASN A 111 7.03 0.06 2.51
CA ASN A 111 5.80 0.44 1.81
C ASN A 111 4.53 -0.09 2.50
N VAL A 112 4.53 -1.35 2.95
CA VAL A 112 3.39 -1.95 3.64
C VAL A 112 3.17 -1.30 5.01
N SER A 113 4.24 -1.13 5.81
CA SER A 113 4.12 -0.56 7.15
C SER A 113 3.71 0.92 7.11
N ALA A 114 4.28 1.71 6.21
CA ALA A 114 3.94 3.12 6.06
C ALA A 114 2.50 3.32 5.55
N ASN A 115 2.04 2.52 4.58
CA ASN A 115 0.64 2.54 4.15
C ASN A 115 -0.32 2.14 5.28
N ALA A 116 0.01 1.09 6.04
CA ALA A 116 -0.80 0.65 7.17
C ALA A 116 -0.89 1.74 8.26
N LEU A 117 0.25 2.33 8.65
CA LEU A 117 0.30 3.41 9.64
C LEU A 117 -0.49 4.64 9.19
N SER A 118 -0.31 5.07 7.94
CA SER A 118 -1.09 6.17 7.37
C SER A 118 -2.59 5.87 7.37
N THR A 119 -2.97 4.65 6.95
CA THR A 119 -4.37 4.22 6.93
C THR A 119 -4.97 4.26 8.33
N MET A 120 -4.26 3.75 9.35
CA MET A 120 -4.72 3.80 10.74
C MET A 120 -4.89 5.24 11.24
N ALA A 121 -3.97 6.14 10.91
CA ALA A 121 -4.06 7.56 11.27
C ALA A 121 -5.28 8.24 10.61
N LEU A 122 -5.51 7.99 9.32
CA LEU A 122 -6.67 8.54 8.59
C LEU A 122 -7.99 7.97 9.13
N VAL A 123 -8.08 6.65 9.32
CA VAL A 123 -9.28 5.98 9.86
C VAL A 123 -9.60 6.49 11.26
N SER A 124 -8.61 6.55 12.15
CA SER A 124 -8.83 7.03 13.52
C SER A 124 -9.22 8.51 13.56
N GLY A 125 -8.56 9.35 12.76
CA GLY A 125 -8.89 10.76 12.63
C GLY A 125 -10.32 10.98 12.12
N MET A 126 -10.73 10.28 11.06
CA MET A 126 -12.09 10.37 10.52
C MET A 126 -13.12 9.78 11.47
N THR A 127 -12.84 8.66 12.13
CA THR A 127 -13.77 8.06 13.10
C THR A 127 -14.02 9.01 14.26
N LEU A 128 -12.97 9.61 14.84
CA LEU A 128 -13.11 10.63 15.88
C LEU A 128 -13.92 11.83 15.40
N TYR A 129 -13.68 12.29 14.17
CA TYR A 129 -14.43 13.37 13.54
C TYR A 129 -15.94 13.05 13.51
N VAL A 130 -16.32 11.86 13.02
CA VAL A 130 -17.73 11.45 12.89
C VAL A 130 -18.40 11.25 14.23
N THR A 131 -17.72 10.57 15.16
CA THR A 131 -18.32 10.22 16.47
C THR A 131 -18.65 11.44 17.33
N MET A 132 -17.87 12.52 17.20
CA MET A 132 -17.98 13.70 18.07
C MET A 132 -18.65 14.88 17.36
N LEU A 133 -18.77 14.86 16.03
CA LEU A 133 -19.46 15.89 15.25
C LEU A 133 -20.49 15.26 14.31
N THR A 134 -21.62 14.80 14.86
CA THR A 134 -22.74 14.26 14.06
C THR A 134 -23.33 15.26 13.07
N SER A 135 -23.15 16.58 13.29
CA SER A 135 -23.50 17.64 12.34
C SER A 135 -22.47 17.85 11.22
N SER A 136 -21.36 17.11 11.21
CA SER A 136 -20.28 17.31 10.23
C SER A 136 -20.53 16.69 8.86
N MET A 137 -21.60 15.89 8.70
CA MET A 137 -21.97 15.28 7.42
C MET A 137 -22.38 16.30 6.36
N ASP A 138 -22.68 17.53 6.74
CA ASP A 138 -23.10 18.60 5.84
C ASP A 138 -21.92 19.25 5.09
N PHE A 139 -20.67 18.95 5.47
CA PHE A 139 -19.49 19.55 4.87
C PHE A 139 -18.90 18.69 3.75
N TRP A 140 -18.57 19.30 2.61
CA TRP A 140 -17.99 18.61 1.45
C TRP A 140 -16.70 17.83 1.77
N TYR A 141 -15.87 18.35 2.67
CA TYR A 141 -14.60 17.73 3.05
C TYR A 141 -14.77 16.45 3.88
N TYR A 142 -15.96 16.20 4.46
CA TYR A 142 -16.28 14.93 5.12
C TYR A 142 -16.17 13.75 4.16
N PHE A 143 -16.78 13.88 2.98
CA PHE A 143 -16.79 12.83 1.96
C PHE A 143 -15.39 12.58 1.40
N LEU A 144 -14.63 13.64 1.14
CA LEU A 144 -13.24 13.52 0.70
C LEU A 144 -12.36 12.82 1.75
N GLY A 145 -12.60 13.06 3.03
CA GLY A 145 -11.90 12.39 4.12
C GLY A 145 -12.14 10.88 4.08
N TRP A 146 -13.39 10.45 3.92
CA TRP A 146 -13.74 9.03 3.81
C TRP A 146 -13.27 8.40 2.51
N ASP A 147 -13.32 9.11 1.38
CA ASP A 147 -12.77 8.64 0.12
C ASP A 147 -11.26 8.42 0.25
N SER A 148 -10.54 9.33 0.92
CA SER A 148 -9.11 9.16 1.21
C SER A 148 -8.84 7.90 2.02
N VAL A 149 -9.66 7.61 3.03
CA VAL A 149 -9.59 6.38 3.82
C VAL A 149 -9.80 5.14 2.95
N ALA A 150 -10.81 5.15 2.08
CA ALA A 150 -11.09 4.04 1.18
C ALA A 150 -9.91 3.76 0.25
N PHE A 151 -9.31 4.80 -0.35
CA PHE A 151 -8.11 4.64 -1.18
C PHE A 151 -6.89 4.16 -0.39
N ALA A 152 -6.69 4.63 0.84
CA ALA A 152 -5.61 4.19 1.71
C ALA A 152 -5.73 2.69 2.06
N ILE A 153 -6.94 2.24 2.40
CA ILE A 153 -7.24 0.82 2.67
C ILE A 153 -6.98 -0.01 1.41
N LEU A 154 -7.51 0.43 0.26
CA LEU A 154 -7.31 -0.28 -1.01
C LEU A 154 -5.82 -0.41 -1.36
N ASN A 155 -5.05 0.67 -1.21
CA ASN A 155 -3.61 0.66 -1.46
C ASN A 155 -2.90 -0.34 -0.53
N THR A 156 -3.21 -0.30 0.77
CA THR A 156 -2.66 -1.22 1.77
C THR A 156 -2.97 -2.68 1.43
N LEU A 157 -4.21 -2.98 1.02
CA LEU A 157 -4.63 -4.31 0.61
C LEU A 157 -3.89 -4.79 -0.64
N ILE A 158 -3.71 -3.93 -1.65
CA ILE A 158 -2.94 -4.28 -2.86
C ILE A 158 -1.50 -4.63 -2.50
N TRP A 159 -0.85 -3.83 -1.65
CA TRP A 159 0.49 -4.13 -1.17
C TRP A 159 0.55 -5.44 -0.37
N PHE A 160 -0.43 -5.70 0.48
CA PHE A 160 -0.50 -6.92 1.28
C PHE A 160 -0.73 -8.17 0.41
N VAL A 161 -1.74 -8.15 -0.46
CA VAL A 161 -2.12 -9.28 -1.32
C VAL A 161 -0.97 -9.64 -2.25
N THR A 162 -0.35 -8.65 -2.89
CA THR A 162 0.78 -8.90 -3.78
C THR A 162 1.95 -9.53 -3.02
N GLN A 163 2.27 -9.08 -1.80
CA GLN A 163 3.31 -9.72 -0.98
C GLN A 163 2.96 -11.14 -0.55
N TYR A 164 1.69 -11.39 -0.21
CA TYR A 164 1.24 -12.74 0.11
C TYR A 164 1.46 -13.70 -1.06
N TYR A 165 1.09 -13.30 -2.28
CA TYR A 165 1.33 -14.11 -3.48
C TYR A 165 2.82 -14.29 -3.79
N HIS A 166 3.66 -13.27 -3.56
CA HIS A 166 5.10 -13.38 -3.73
C HIS A 166 5.70 -14.51 -2.90
N ARG A 167 5.43 -14.49 -1.58
CA ARG A 167 5.97 -15.48 -0.64
C ARG A 167 5.48 -16.88 -0.94
N HIS A 168 4.23 -17.02 -1.41
CA HIS A 168 3.72 -18.30 -1.87
C HIS A 168 4.48 -18.80 -3.10
N ALA A 169 4.69 -17.96 -4.11
CA ALA A 169 5.45 -18.32 -5.30
C ALA A 169 6.91 -18.73 -4.98
N GLU A 170 7.58 -18.01 -4.09
CA GLU A 170 8.95 -18.34 -3.63
C GLU A 170 9.01 -19.67 -2.87
N ARG A 171 8.03 -19.96 -2.01
CA ARG A 171 7.97 -21.26 -1.31
C ARG A 171 7.76 -22.41 -2.28
N TYR A 172 6.87 -22.25 -3.26
CA TYR A 172 6.65 -23.26 -4.29
C TYR A 172 7.90 -23.51 -5.13
N SER A 173 8.65 -22.47 -5.50
CA SER A 173 9.88 -22.63 -6.27
C SER A 173 11.00 -23.28 -5.44
N THR A 174 11.12 -22.94 -4.16
CA THR A 174 12.13 -23.51 -3.24
C THR A 174 11.87 -24.99 -2.96
N HIS A 175 10.63 -25.37 -2.60
CA HIS A 175 10.27 -26.78 -2.40
C HIS A 175 10.48 -27.61 -3.66
N ARG A 176 10.31 -27.01 -4.83
CA ARG A 176 10.54 -27.68 -6.10
C ARG A 176 12.03 -27.89 -6.39
N ARG A 177 12.90 -26.91 -6.13
CA ARG A 177 14.35 -27.09 -6.28
C ARG A 177 14.88 -28.20 -5.39
N LEU A 178 14.46 -28.24 -4.12
CA LEU A 178 14.83 -29.30 -3.19
C LEU A 178 14.37 -30.69 -3.66
N ARG A 179 13.20 -30.77 -4.31
CA ARG A 179 12.70 -32.03 -4.89
C ARG A 179 13.47 -32.44 -6.16
N GLU A 180 13.85 -31.48 -7.00
CA GLU A 180 14.65 -31.75 -8.21
C GLU A 180 16.09 -32.18 -7.83
N GLU A 181 16.68 -31.63 -6.76
CA GLU A 181 17.95 -32.11 -6.19
C GLU A 181 17.83 -33.52 -5.62
N SER A 182 16.81 -33.81 -4.80
CA SER A 182 16.65 -35.13 -4.19
C SER A 182 16.41 -36.26 -5.20
N THR A 183 15.73 -35.96 -6.32
CA THR A 183 15.48 -36.98 -7.37
C THR A 183 16.71 -37.21 -8.25
N SER A 184 17.69 -36.30 -8.24
CA SER A 184 18.93 -36.44 -9.01
C SER A 184 20.00 -37.29 -8.31
N GLU A 185 19.94 -37.40 -6.98
CA GLU A 185 20.81 -38.28 -6.20
C GLU A 185 20.39 -39.77 -6.32
N ASP A 186 19.09 -40.06 -6.34
CA ASP A 186 18.57 -41.43 -6.43
C ASP A 186 18.80 -42.13 -7.79
N ASP A 187 18.93 -41.38 -8.89
CA ASP A 187 19.19 -41.92 -10.23
C ASP A 187 20.70 -42.16 -10.50
N SER A 188 21.58 -41.87 -9.54
CA SER A 188 23.04 -41.99 -9.66
C SER A 188 23.66 -43.19 -8.91
N SER A 189 22.83 -44.06 -8.33
CA SER A 189 23.25 -45.29 -7.60
C SER A 189 23.01 -46.58 -8.39
#